data_AF-A0A1S2U0P2-F1
#
_entry.id   AF-A0A1S2U0P2-F1
#
_cell.length_a   1.000
_cell.length_b   1.000
_cell.length_c   1.000
_cell.angle_alpha   90.00
_cell.angle_beta   90.00
_cell.angle_gamma   90.00
#
_symmetry.space_group_name_H-M   'P 1'
#
loop_
_entity.id
_entity.type
_entity.pdbx_description
1 polymer ?
#
loop_
_entity_poly.entity_id
_entity_poly.type
_entity_poly.pdbx_seq_one_letter_code
_entity_poly.pdbx_strand_id
1 'polypeptide(L)'
;MYIKDIQRFEDNRYRARAYMSYILTRNLPNKLPDIHLETIKTALDKIAHEVVVFDALYILDISGMQIENAISLNKAHEIGQGEDRSTRSYFYRAVKLRRCVLSDPYPSVLNNELCVTASMPIYDDKNNLLFVVCIDIKLEDILRIIQAGKFEFVFTQFSRLVYFCFALVLFVITCFLFQKGFFSLFDNQAIGIEHMFESTIAITLALAIFDLAKTLIEQEVLGKTKKEEGGIQKTMVRFLGSIIIALAIEALMLVFKLAIGDFSQMIYAIYLIGGVSLLLLGLSVYLFTVKYKNNNI
;
A
#
# COMPACT_ATOMS: atom_id res chain seq x y z
N MET A 1 6.74 -10.00 -8.07
CA MET A 1 6.36 -8.74 -8.74
C MET A 1 4.84 -8.54 -8.67
N TYR A 2 4.06 -9.50 -9.19
CA TYR A 2 2.59 -9.50 -9.24
C TYR A 2 1.83 -9.06 -7.98
N ILE A 3 2.24 -9.48 -6.77
CA ILE A 3 1.52 -9.11 -5.53
C ILE A 3 1.53 -7.58 -5.28
N LYS A 4 2.60 -6.87 -5.67
CA LYS A 4 2.68 -5.42 -5.52
C LYS A 4 1.82 -4.70 -6.56
N ASP A 5 1.78 -5.22 -7.78
CA ASP A 5 1.00 -4.62 -8.87
C ASP A 5 -0.50 -4.80 -8.68
N ILE A 6 -0.92 -5.97 -8.17
CA ILE A 6 -2.32 -6.22 -7.76
C ILE A 6 -2.74 -5.24 -6.65
N GLN A 7 -1.87 -5.00 -5.65
CA GLN A 7 -2.17 -4.03 -4.58
C GLN A 7 -2.31 -2.61 -5.12
N ARG A 8 -1.35 -2.17 -5.95
CA ARG A 8 -1.41 -0.85 -6.60
C ARG A 8 -2.67 -0.69 -7.43
N PHE A 9 -3.11 -1.76 -8.09
CA PHE A 9 -4.35 -1.75 -8.86
C PHE A 9 -5.57 -1.60 -7.94
N GLU A 10 -5.67 -2.35 -6.85
CA GLU A 10 -6.77 -2.21 -5.89
C GLU A 10 -6.85 -0.79 -5.31
N ASP A 11 -5.71 -0.20 -4.91
CA ASP A 11 -5.64 1.17 -4.38
C ASP A 11 -6.12 2.22 -5.40
N ASN A 12 -5.92 1.96 -6.69
CA ASN A 12 -6.21 2.90 -7.78
C ASN A 12 -7.38 2.46 -8.67
N ARG A 13 -8.13 1.43 -8.28
CA ARG A 13 -9.17 0.79 -9.09
C ARG A 13 -10.27 1.76 -9.49
N TYR A 14 -10.58 2.72 -8.63
CA TYR A 14 -11.59 3.74 -8.92
C TYR A 14 -11.19 4.61 -10.12
N ARG A 15 -9.91 5.02 -10.22
CA ARG A 15 -9.38 5.80 -11.35
C ARG A 15 -9.39 4.96 -12.62
N ALA A 16 -8.95 3.71 -12.52
CA ALA A 16 -8.98 2.72 -13.60
C ALA A 16 -10.39 2.61 -14.20
N ARG A 17 -11.37 2.34 -13.33
CA ARG A 17 -12.77 2.17 -13.73
C ARG A 17 -13.33 3.46 -14.30
N ALA A 18 -13.02 4.62 -13.72
CA ALA A 18 -13.49 5.91 -14.22
C ALA A 18 -12.98 6.20 -15.64
N TYR A 19 -11.69 5.96 -15.90
CA TYR A 19 -11.10 6.07 -17.23
C TYR A 19 -11.75 5.13 -18.24
N MET A 20 -11.88 3.84 -17.89
CA MET A 20 -12.52 2.87 -18.79
C MET A 20 -14.00 3.17 -19.03
N SER A 21 -14.72 3.59 -17.98
CA SER A 21 -16.13 4.00 -18.11
C SER A 21 -16.26 5.21 -19.02
N TYR A 22 -15.35 6.18 -18.94
CA TYR A 22 -15.33 7.35 -19.80
C TYR A 22 -15.14 6.98 -21.28
N ILE A 23 -14.14 6.14 -21.59
CA ILE A 23 -13.88 5.68 -22.96
C ILE A 23 -15.07 4.92 -23.54
N LEU A 24 -15.59 3.96 -22.79
CA LEU A 24 -16.69 3.09 -23.23
C LEU A 24 -17.98 3.88 -23.40
N THR A 25 -18.35 4.73 -22.43
CA THR A 25 -19.59 5.53 -22.50
C THR A 25 -19.54 6.57 -23.61
N ARG A 26 -18.36 7.11 -23.92
CA ARG A 26 -18.20 8.13 -24.97
C ARG A 26 -18.35 7.54 -26.37
N ASN A 27 -17.98 6.28 -26.57
CA ASN A 27 -17.94 5.65 -27.89
C ASN A 27 -19.08 4.67 -28.15
N LEU A 28 -19.67 4.05 -27.12
CA LEU A 28 -20.72 3.05 -27.29
C LEU A 28 -22.11 3.69 -27.17
N PRO A 29 -23.05 3.37 -28.09
CA PRO A 29 -24.44 3.76 -27.94
C PRO A 29 -25.06 3.02 -26.75
N ASN A 30 -25.86 3.70 -25.92
CA ASN A 30 -26.56 3.10 -24.81
C ASN A 30 -27.86 3.85 -24.54
N LYS A 31 -28.94 3.13 -24.21
CA LYS A 31 -30.28 3.68 -23.99
C LYS A 31 -30.85 4.45 -25.20
N LEU A 32 -30.56 3.93 -26.39
CA LEU A 32 -31.07 4.45 -27.67
C LEU A 32 -31.96 3.37 -28.33
N PRO A 33 -32.95 3.77 -29.13
CA PRO A 33 -33.70 2.82 -29.96
C PRO A 33 -32.80 2.23 -31.06
N ASP A 34 -33.12 1.03 -31.51
CA ASP A 34 -32.51 0.36 -32.69
C ASP A 34 -30.97 0.25 -32.67
N ILE A 35 -30.38 -0.10 -31.52
CA ILE A 35 -28.96 -0.42 -31.44
C ILE A 35 -28.70 -1.79 -32.07
N HIS A 36 -28.01 -1.80 -33.21
CA HIS A 36 -27.59 -3.02 -33.91
C HIS A 36 -26.13 -3.39 -33.63
N LEU A 37 -25.82 -4.67 -33.84
CA LEU A 37 -24.47 -5.22 -33.65
C LEU A 37 -23.40 -4.47 -34.48
N GLU A 38 -23.71 -4.14 -35.74
CA GLU A 38 -22.79 -3.42 -36.64
C GLU A 38 -22.40 -2.03 -36.12
N THR A 39 -23.33 -1.35 -35.42
CA THR A 39 -23.04 -0.06 -34.78
C THR A 39 -22.04 -0.23 -33.63
N ILE A 40 -22.17 -1.30 -32.85
CA ILE A 40 -21.24 -1.62 -31.75
C ILE A 40 -19.87 -1.98 -32.32
N LYS A 41 -19.81 -2.76 -33.40
CA LYS A 41 -18.55 -3.12 -34.08
C LYS A 41 -17.80 -1.89 -34.59
N THR A 42 -18.50 -1.00 -35.29
CA THR A 42 -17.91 0.24 -35.79
C THR A 42 -17.34 1.10 -34.64
N ALA A 43 -18.04 1.15 -33.50
CA ALA A 43 -17.56 1.83 -32.31
C ALA A 43 -16.34 1.14 -31.68
N LEU A 44 -16.30 -0.19 -31.67
CA LEU A 44 -15.15 -0.97 -31.20
C LEU A 44 -13.92 -0.79 -32.08
N ASP A 45 -14.07 -0.78 -33.41
CA ASP A 45 -12.97 -0.51 -34.34
C ASP A 45 -12.40 0.89 -34.12
N LYS A 46 -13.27 1.88 -33.88
CA LYS A 46 -12.84 3.23 -33.51
C LYS A 46 -12.07 3.24 -32.19
N ILE A 47 -12.56 2.55 -31.16
CA ILE A 47 -11.85 2.39 -29.89
C ILE A 47 -10.50 1.72 -30.10
N ALA A 48 -10.42 0.68 -30.93
CA ALA A 48 -9.19 -0.05 -31.23
C ALA A 48 -8.12 0.86 -31.87
N HIS A 49 -8.55 1.83 -32.69
CA HIS A 49 -7.64 2.83 -33.29
C HIS A 49 -7.26 3.97 -32.34
N GLU A 50 -8.16 4.42 -31.47
CA GLU A 50 -7.91 5.54 -30.54
C GLU A 50 -7.19 5.10 -29.25
N VAL A 51 -7.47 3.90 -28.77
CA VAL A 51 -6.96 3.34 -27.52
C VAL A 51 -5.92 2.28 -27.87
N VAL A 52 -4.63 2.66 -27.91
CA VAL A 52 -3.52 1.77 -28.32
C VAL A 52 -3.12 0.76 -27.22
N VAL A 53 -4.01 0.52 -26.25
CA VAL A 53 -3.68 -0.21 -25.01
C VAL A 53 -4.81 -1.16 -24.62
N PHE A 54 -4.89 -2.28 -25.33
CA PHE A 54 -5.78 -3.41 -25.04
C PHE A 54 -5.16 -4.71 -25.59
N ASP A 55 -5.51 -5.84 -24.97
CA ASP A 55 -5.17 -7.18 -25.45
C ASP A 55 -6.27 -7.72 -26.37
N ALA A 56 -7.54 -7.52 -26.01
CA ALA A 56 -8.68 -8.00 -26.79
C ALA A 56 -9.94 -7.16 -26.53
N LEU A 57 -10.73 -6.94 -27.58
CA LEU A 57 -12.06 -6.31 -27.54
C LEU A 57 -13.07 -7.32 -28.06
N TYR A 58 -14.17 -7.55 -27.36
CA TYR A 58 -15.17 -8.50 -27.81
C TYR A 58 -16.58 -8.16 -27.30
N ILE A 59 -17.59 -8.70 -27.99
CA ILE A 59 -19.00 -8.47 -27.70
C ILE A 59 -19.62 -9.79 -27.23
N LEU A 60 -20.33 -9.73 -26.11
CA LEU A 60 -21.15 -10.81 -25.60
C LEU A 60 -22.63 -10.52 -25.83
N ASP A 61 -23.40 -11.56 -26.11
CA ASP A 61 -24.86 -11.49 -26.15
C ASP A 61 -25.48 -11.46 -24.75
N ILE A 62 -26.82 -11.45 -24.70
CA ILE A 62 -27.60 -11.45 -23.45
C ILE A 62 -27.36 -12.66 -22.54
N SER A 63 -26.92 -13.78 -23.10
CA SER A 63 -26.63 -15.02 -22.38
C SER A 63 -25.18 -15.10 -21.91
N GLY A 64 -24.31 -14.21 -22.42
CA GLY A 64 -22.89 -14.20 -22.13
C GLY A 64 -22.05 -14.97 -23.15
N MET A 65 -22.64 -15.35 -24.29
CA MET A 65 -21.92 -16.00 -25.40
C MET A 65 -21.23 -14.94 -26.26
N GLN A 66 -19.98 -15.20 -26.63
CA GLN A 66 -19.22 -14.30 -27.48
C GLN A 66 -19.69 -14.41 -28.95
N ILE A 67 -20.10 -13.30 -29.54
CA ILE A 67 -20.79 -13.28 -30.85
C ILE A 67 -19.81 -13.52 -32.00
N GLU A 68 -18.64 -12.89 -31.95
CA GLU A 68 -17.58 -12.96 -32.97
C GLU A 68 -16.19 -13.05 -32.33
N ASN A 69 -15.18 -13.32 -33.15
CA ASN A 69 -13.79 -13.31 -32.70
C ASN A 69 -13.42 -11.93 -32.15
N ALA A 70 -12.55 -11.92 -31.14
CA ALA A 70 -12.10 -10.68 -30.54
C ALA A 70 -11.30 -9.84 -31.54
N ILE A 71 -11.38 -8.51 -31.42
CA ILE A 71 -10.48 -7.57 -32.10
C ILE A 71 -9.23 -7.45 -31.22
N SER A 72 -8.05 -7.69 -31.79
CA SER A 72 -6.78 -7.60 -31.08
C SER A 72 -5.69 -6.99 -31.97
N LEU A 73 -4.70 -6.36 -31.34
CA LEU A 73 -3.47 -5.97 -32.04
C LEU A 73 -2.60 -7.18 -32.42
N ASN A 74 -2.81 -8.33 -31.77
CA ASN A 74 -2.15 -9.59 -32.09
C ASN A 74 -3.14 -10.51 -32.79
N LYS A 75 -2.89 -10.85 -34.05
CA LYS A 75 -3.73 -11.76 -34.84
C LYS A 75 -3.96 -13.13 -34.16
N ALA A 76 -3.02 -13.59 -33.33
CA ALA A 76 -3.18 -14.84 -32.59
C ALA A 76 -4.28 -14.79 -31.51
N HIS A 77 -4.71 -13.58 -31.11
CA HIS A 77 -5.73 -13.36 -30.09
C HIS A 77 -7.11 -13.05 -30.69
N GLU A 78 -7.25 -13.04 -32.02
CA GLU A 78 -8.53 -12.88 -32.72
C GLU A 78 -9.34 -14.19 -32.70
N ILE A 79 -9.69 -14.65 -31.50
CA ILE A 79 -10.39 -15.91 -31.25
C ILE A 79 -11.58 -15.70 -30.30
N GLY A 80 -12.29 -16.79 -29.99
CA GLY A 80 -13.31 -16.83 -28.94
C GLY A 80 -14.75 -16.73 -29.43
N GLN A 81 -15.00 -16.68 -30.74
CA GLN A 81 -16.36 -16.78 -31.27
C GLN A 81 -17.07 -18.04 -30.73
N GLY A 82 -18.25 -17.86 -30.14
CA GLY A 82 -19.04 -18.94 -29.57
C GLY A 82 -18.60 -19.43 -28.19
N GLU A 83 -17.61 -18.80 -27.54
CA GLU A 83 -17.25 -19.15 -26.16
C GLU A 83 -18.26 -18.62 -25.14
N ASP A 84 -18.59 -19.45 -24.15
CA ASP A 84 -19.45 -19.07 -23.03
C ASP A 84 -18.65 -18.31 -21.95
N ARG A 85 -19.04 -17.04 -21.72
CA ARG A 85 -18.47 -16.17 -20.69
C ARG A 85 -19.47 -15.81 -19.59
N SER A 86 -20.64 -16.45 -19.54
CA SER A 86 -21.74 -16.18 -18.60
C SER A 86 -21.32 -16.30 -17.12
N THR A 87 -20.42 -17.24 -16.83
CA THR A 87 -19.91 -17.50 -15.47
C THR A 87 -18.82 -16.52 -15.02
N ARG A 88 -18.32 -15.68 -15.92
CA ARG A 88 -17.20 -14.78 -15.64
C ARG A 88 -17.66 -13.55 -14.87
N SER A 89 -16.84 -13.14 -13.90
CA SER A 89 -17.18 -12.04 -12.98
C SER A 89 -17.43 -10.72 -13.65
N TYR A 90 -16.70 -10.42 -14.73
CA TYR A 90 -16.89 -9.21 -15.51
C TYR A 90 -18.25 -9.15 -16.21
N PHE A 91 -18.84 -10.30 -16.60
CA PHE A 91 -20.16 -10.36 -17.23
C PHE A 91 -21.29 -10.19 -16.20
N TYR A 92 -21.41 -11.11 -15.24
CA TYR A 92 -22.56 -11.07 -14.33
C TYR A 92 -22.54 -9.83 -13.42
N ARG A 93 -21.37 -9.29 -13.07
CA ARG A 93 -21.29 -8.03 -12.30
C ARG A 93 -21.74 -6.84 -13.13
N ALA A 94 -21.37 -6.77 -14.41
CA ALA A 94 -21.80 -5.71 -15.32
C ALA A 94 -23.32 -5.69 -15.43
N VAL A 95 -23.92 -6.85 -15.73
CA VAL A 95 -25.37 -7.00 -15.91
C VAL A 95 -26.12 -6.70 -14.60
N LYS A 96 -25.65 -7.23 -13.46
CA LYS A 96 -26.28 -7.01 -12.15
C LYS A 96 -26.22 -5.55 -11.70
N LEU A 97 -25.08 -4.87 -11.92
CA LEU A 97 -24.88 -3.48 -11.48
C LEU A 97 -25.36 -2.46 -12.52
N ARG A 98 -25.73 -2.89 -13.74
CA ARG A 98 -26.19 -2.06 -14.86
C ARG A 98 -25.26 -0.87 -15.16
N ARG A 99 -23.96 -1.07 -15.04
CA ARG A 99 -22.93 -0.03 -15.25
C ARG A 99 -21.62 -0.65 -15.68
N CYS A 100 -20.72 0.18 -16.19
CA CYS A 100 -19.35 -0.24 -16.44
C CYS A 100 -18.70 -0.77 -15.15
N VAL A 101 -18.17 -1.99 -15.24
CA VAL A 101 -17.42 -2.64 -14.17
C VAL A 101 -16.00 -2.94 -14.64
N LEU A 102 -15.10 -3.07 -13.69
CA LEU A 102 -13.73 -3.52 -13.92
C LEU A 102 -13.51 -4.75 -13.05
N SER A 103 -13.07 -5.85 -13.66
CA SER A 103 -12.79 -7.10 -12.96
C SER A 103 -11.67 -6.94 -11.94
N ASP A 104 -11.51 -7.95 -11.08
CA ASP A 104 -10.28 -8.13 -10.33
C ASP A 104 -9.20 -8.67 -11.30
N PRO A 105 -7.89 -8.48 -11.03
CA PRO A 105 -6.85 -9.03 -11.89
C PRO A 105 -6.91 -10.55 -11.93
N TYR A 106 -6.86 -11.13 -13.13
CA TYR A 106 -6.90 -12.57 -13.35
C TYR A 106 -5.99 -12.98 -14.51
N PRO A 107 -5.51 -14.24 -14.57
CA PRO A 107 -4.70 -14.71 -15.69
C PRO A 107 -5.55 -14.80 -16.96
N SER A 108 -5.13 -14.11 -18.02
CA SER A 108 -5.77 -14.14 -19.32
C SER A 108 -5.70 -15.53 -19.94
N VAL A 109 -6.78 -15.94 -20.60
CA VAL A 109 -6.83 -17.22 -21.35
C VAL A 109 -5.93 -17.15 -22.60
N LEU A 110 -5.65 -15.95 -23.11
CA LEU A 110 -4.90 -15.75 -24.35
C LEU A 110 -3.39 -15.98 -24.19
N ASN A 111 -2.81 -15.45 -23.11
CA ASN A 111 -1.35 -15.40 -22.92
C ASN A 111 -0.89 -15.80 -21.51
N ASN A 112 -1.82 -16.14 -20.60
CA ASN A 112 -1.56 -16.45 -19.19
C ASN A 112 -0.91 -15.30 -18.38
N GLU A 113 -0.91 -14.08 -18.93
CA GLU A 113 -0.48 -12.87 -18.22
C GLU A 113 -1.66 -12.29 -17.42
N LEU A 114 -1.37 -11.53 -16.36
CA LEU A 114 -2.43 -10.88 -15.57
C LEU A 114 -3.09 -9.77 -16.39
N CYS A 115 -4.40 -9.87 -16.56
CA CYS A 115 -5.24 -8.87 -17.19
C CYS A 115 -6.38 -8.45 -16.26
N VAL A 116 -7.03 -7.35 -16.64
CA VAL A 116 -8.30 -6.90 -16.10
C VAL A 116 -9.26 -6.62 -17.25
N THR A 117 -10.53 -6.91 -17.04
CA THR A 117 -11.57 -6.70 -18.06
C THR A 117 -12.48 -5.57 -17.63
N ALA A 118 -12.60 -4.56 -18.49
CA ALA A 118 -13.66 -3.57 -18.40
C ALA A 118 -14.88 -4.09 -19.17
N SER A 119 -16.04 -4.15 -18.52
CA SER A 119 -17.28 -4.60 -19.15
C SER A 119 -18.36 -3.54 -19.06
N MET A 120 -18.91 -3.15 -20.21
CA MET A 120 -20.01 -2.21 -20.34
C MET A 120 -21.27 -2.91 -20.85
N PRO A 121 -22.34 -2.98 -20.05
CA PRO A 121 -23.62 -3.49 -20.51
C PRO A 121 -24.36 -2.40 -21.33
N ILE A 122 -24.89 -2.79 -22.47
CA ILE A 122 -25.62 -1.93 -23.41
C ILE A 122 -27.10 -2.29 -23.38
N TYR A 123 -27.93 -1.27 -23.16
CA TYR A 123 -29.38 -1.41 -23.08
C TYR A 123 -30.05 -0.60 -24.20
N ASP A 124 -31.24 -1.03 -24.62
CA ASP A 124 -32.13 -0.23 -25.47
C ASP A 124 -32.83 0.90 -24.67
N ASP A 125 -33.64 1.69 -25.37
CA ASP A 125 -34.50 2.73 -24.80
C ASP A 125 -35.55 2.19 -23.80
N LYS A 126 -35.85 0.89 -23.86
CA LYS A 126 -36.79 0.18 -22.97
C LYS A 126 -36.09 -0.52 -21.80
N ASN A 127 -34.78 -0.31 -21.61
CA ASN A 127 -33.93 -0.97 -20.61
C ASN A 127 -33.79 -2.50 -20.76
N ASN A 128 -34.01 -3.06 -21.94
CA ASN A 128 -33.65 -4.44 -22.24
C ASN A 128 -32.15 -4.52 -22.52
N LEU A 129 -31.48 -5.52 -21.94
CA LEU A 129 -30.07 -5.78 -22.24
C LEU A 129 -29.98 -6.26 -23.69
N LEU A 130 -29.09 -5.65 -24.46
CA LEU A 130 -28.82 -6.07 -25.85
C LEU A 130 -27.48 -6.81 -25.93
N PHE A 131 -26.43 -6.18 -25.39
CA PHE A 131 -25.05 -6.66 -25.49
C PHE A 131 -24.25 -6.33 -24.24
N VAL A 132 -23.14 -7.03 -24.02
CA VAL A 132 -22.10 -6.62 -23.07
C VAL A 132 -20.78 -6.52 -23.82
N VAL A 133 -20.22 -5.31 -23.86
CA VAL A 133 -18.93 -5.04 -24.51
C VAL A 133 -17.81 -5.20 -23.48
N CYS A 134 -16.78 -5.96 -23.83
CA CYS A 134 -15.65 -6.27 -22.97
C CYS A 134 -14.33 -5.79 -23.59
N ILE A 135 -13.45 -5.25 -22.75
CA ILE A 135 -12.09 -4.86 -23.09
C ILE A 135 -11.13 -5.51 -22.11
N ASP A 136 -10.27 -6.40 -22.58
CA ASP A 136 -9.18 -6.98 -21.82
C ASP A 136 -7.93 -6.11 -21.93
N ILE A 137 -7.34 -5.78 -20.78
CA ILE A 137 -6.15 -4.93 -20.70
C ILE A 137 -5.16 -5.59 -19.75
N LYS A 138 -3.89 -5.64 -20.14
CA LYS A 138 -2.83 -6.11 -19.23
C LYS A 138 -2.79 -5.27 -17.96
N LEU A 139 -2.53 -5.92 -16.84
CA LEU A 139 -2.44 -5.26 -15.54
C LEU A 139 -1.37 -4.16 -15.53
N GLU A 140 -0.24 -4.39 -16.20
CA GLU A 140 0.85 -3.42 -16.28
C GLU A 140 0.44 -2.16 -17.04
N ASP A 141 -0.33 -2.34 -18.12
CA ASP A 141 -0.74 -1.28 -19.01
C ASP A 141 -1.81 -0.37 -18.39
N ILE A 142 -2.81 -0.96 -17.74
CA ILE A 142 -3.80 -0.18 -16.99
C ILE A 142 -3.14 0.60 -15.86
N LEU A 143 -2.15 0.02 -15.18
CA LEU A 143 -1.38 0.71 -14.15
C LEU A 143 -0.59 1.89 -14.71
N ARG A 144 0.02 1.77 -15.89
CA ARG A 144 0.71 2.90 -16.55
C ARG A 144 -0.23 4.06 -16.86
N ILE A 145 -1.45 3.76 -17.32
CA ILE A 145 -2.47 4.77 -17.62
C ILE A 145 -2.88 5.52 -16.34
N ILE A 146 -3.08 4.79 -15.24
CA ILE A 146 -3.56 5.39 -13.98
C ILE A 146 -2.46 6.12 -13.22
N GLN A 147 -1.21 5.67 -13.34
CA GLN A 147 -0.04 6.26 -12.68
C GLN A 147 0.50 7.50 -13.40
N ALA A 148 -0.27 8.13 -14.31
CA ALA A 148 0.13 9.30 -15.10
C ALA A 148 0.34 10.60 -14.30
N GLY A 149 0.82 10.51 -13.05
CA GLY A 149 1.58 11.55 -12.36
C GLY A 149 3.03 11.12 -12.23
N LYS A 150 3.85 11.26 -13.30
CA LYS A 150 5.32 11.02 -13.25
C LYS A 150 5.98 11.71 -12.04
N PHE A 151 5.42 12.84 -11.61
CA PHE A 151 5.84 13.61 -10.45
C PHE A 151 5.69 12.87 -9.12
N GLU A 152 4.58 12.15 -8.89
CA GLU A 152 4.36 11.39 -7.65
C GLU A 152 5.36 10.25 -7.53
N PHE A 153 5.66 9.55 -8.63
CA PHE A 153 6.66 8.49 -8.64
C PHE A 153 8.05 9.03 -8.33
N VAL A 154 8.47 10.11 -9.00
CA VAL A 154 9.78 10.74 -8.77
C VAL A 154 9.90 11.26 -7.33
N PHE A 155 8.87 11.94 -6.82
CA PHE A 155 8.83 12.42 -5.43
C PHE A 155 8.93 11.27 -4.43
N THR A 156 8.22 10.16 -4.68
CA THR A 156 8.26 8.98 -3.82
C THR A 156 9.65 8.32 -3.81
N GLN A 157 10.30 8.17 -4.98
CA GLN A 157 11.64 7.62 -5.05
C GLN A 157 12.69 8.54 -4.41
N PHE A 158 12.55 9.86 -4.59
CA PHE A 158 13.42 10.85 -3.97
C PHE A 158 13.28 10.82 -2.44
N SER A 159 12.04 10.84 -1.93
CA SER A 159 11.76 10.77 -0.49
C SER A 159 12.38 9.51 0.13
N ARG A 160 12.26 8.36 -0.55
CA ARG A 160 12.89 7.11 -0.15
C ARG A 160 14.41 7.22 0.01
N LEU A 161 15.07 7.88 -0.95
CA LEU A 161 16.52 8.10 -0.90
C LEU A 161 16.90 8.97 0.30
N VAL A 162 16.13 10.03 0.56
CA VAL A 162 16.35 10.92 1.70
C VAL A 162 16.22 10.15 3.03
N TYR A 163 15.16 9.36 3.22
CA TYR A 163 14.99 8.54 4.43
C TYR A 163 16.11 7.50 4.61
N PHE A 164 16.61 6.92 3.52
CA PHE A 164 17.76 6.02 3.58
C PHE A 164 19.03 6.73 4.06
N CYS A 165 19.30 7.93 3.56
CA CYS A 165 20.44 8.75 4.03
C CYS A 165 20.32 9.08 5.53
N PHE A 166 19.13 9.47 6.00
CA PHE A 166 18.89 9.72 7.43
C PHE A 166 19.14 8.48 8.29
N ALA A 167 18.64 7.32 7.87
CA ALA A 167 18.85 6.09 8.62
C ALA A 167 20.33 5.68 8.67
N LEU A 168 21.10 5.93 7.59
CA LEU A 168 22.54 5.70 7.56
C LEU A 168 23.27 6.60 8.57
N VAL A 169 22.93 7.89 8.62
CA VAL A 169 23.49 8.82 9.60
C VAL A 169 23.18 8.38 11.03
N LEU A 170 21.93 7.99 11.32
CA LEU A 170 21.54 7.47 12.63
C LEU A 170 22.32 6.20 13.00
N PHE A 171 22.54 5.31 12.04
CA PHE A 171 23.35 4.10 12.25
C PHE A 171 24.80 4.42 12.60
N VAL A 172 25.43 5.40 11.92
CA VAL A 172 26.78 5.87 12.27
C VAL A 172 26.82 6.44 13.68
N ILE A 173 25.83 7.23 14.07
CA ILE A 173 25.71 7.77 15.45
C ILE A 173 25.59 6.64 16.47
N THR A 174 24.74 5.65 16.21
CA THR A 174 24.62 4.44 17.04
C THR A 174 25.97 3.75 17.22
N CYS A 175 26.72 3.51 16.14
CA CYS A 175 28.04 2.88 16.22
C CYS A 175 29.00 3.70 17.08
N PHE A 176 29.01 5.03 16.94
CA PHE A 176 29.88 5.91 17.71
C PHE A 176 29.55 5.89 19.21
N LEU A 177 28.26 5.92 19.56
CA LEU A 177 27.79 5.84 20.94
C LEU A 177 28.07 4.47 21.56
N PHE A 178 27.86 3.40 20.80
CA PHE A 178 28.18 2.04 21.23
C PHE A 178 29.68 1.89 21.50
N GLN A 179 30.52 2.39 20.59
CA GLN A 179 31.96 2.41 20.76
C GLN A 179 32.36 3.18 22.03
N LYS A 180 31.81 4.39 22.23
CA LYS A 180 32.09 5.20 23.42
C LYS A 180 31.66 4.50 24.71
N GLY A 181 30.45 3.94 24.75
CA GLY A 181 29.94 3.21 25.91
C GLY A 181 30.76 1.97 26.21
N PHE A 182 31.21 1.24 25.19
CA PHE A 182 32.08 0.09 25.35
C PHE A 182 33.45 0.48 25.90
N PHE A 183 34.13 1.46 25.31
CA PHE A 183 35.47 1.89 25.76
C PHE A 183 35.46 2.49 27.17
N SER A 184 34.36 3.15 27.57
CA SER A 184 34.18 3.66 28.93
C SER A 184 34.26 2.57 30.02
N LEU A 185 34.12 1.28 29.67
CA LEU A 185 34.28 0.16 30.61
C LEU A 185 35.74 -0.31 30.76
N PHE A 186 36.60 0.02 29.80
CA PHE A 186 38.00 -0.44 29.74
C PHE A 186 39.00 0.65 30.11
N ASP A 187 38.54 1.86 30.40
CA ASP A 187 39.43 2.93 30.86
C ASP A 187 39.92 2.61 32.28
N ASN A 188 41.21 2.36 32.42
CA ASN A 188 41.84 1.83 33.64
C ASN A 188 42.09 2.92 34.71
N GLN A 189 41.61 4.13 34.50
CA GLN A 189 41.76 5.24 35.45
C GLN A 189 40.55 5.32 36.37
N ALA A 190 40.70 4.71 37.55
CA ALA A 190 39.73 4.66 38.65
C ALA A 190 38.38 4.01 38.31
N ILE A 191 38.15 2.82 38.86
CA ILE A 191 36.88 2.06 38.80
C ILE A 191 35.82 2.81 39.63
N GLY A 192 35.42 3.99 39.17
CA GLY A 192 34.31 4.76 39.70
C GLY A 192 33.00 4.27 39.09
N ILE A 193 31.95 4.16 39.91
CA ILE A 193 30.59 3.80 39.47
C ILE A 193 30.10 4.80 38.39
N GLU A 194 30.66 6.01 38.35
CA GLU A 194 30.42 7.03 37.33
C GLU A 194 30.64 6.54 35.89
N HIS A 195 31.74 5.86 35.60
CA HIS A 195 32.02 5.34 34.26
C HIS A 195 31.06 4.19 33.87
N MET A 196 30.57 3.44 34.85
CA MET A 196 29.50 2.44 34.60
C MET A 196 28.18 3.13 34.23
N PHE A 197 27.86 4.27 34.86
CA PHE A 197 26.69 5.07 34.50
C PHE A 197 26.82 5.66 33.09
N GLU A 198 27.96 6.27 32.76
CA GLU A 198 28.20 6.84 31.42
C GLU A 198 28.13 5.79 30.32
N SER A 199 28.73 4.63 30.54
CA SER A 199 28.66 3.48 29.63
C SER A 199 27.21 3.02 29.43
N THR A 200 26.46 2.85 30.52
CA THR A 200 25.06 2.40 30.48
C THR A 200 24.16 3.40 29.72
N ILE A 201 24.33 4.71 29.97
CA ILE A 201 23.58 5.77 29.28
C ILE A 201 23.91 5.75 27.77
N ALA A 202 25.20 5.71 27.42
CA ALA A 202 25.63 5.71 26.03
C ALA A 202 25.10 4.49 25.25
N ILE A 203 25.15 3.30 25.84
CA ILE A 203 24.63 2.06 25.22
C ILE A 203 23.11 2.10 25.10
N THR A 204 22.39 2.59 26.11
CA THR A 204 20.92 2.69 26.09
C THR A 204 20.46 3.66 25.00
N LEU A 205 21.13 4.80 24.87
CA LEU A 205 20.85 5.79 23.84
C LEU A 205 21.19 5.24 22.43
N ALA A 206 22.29 4.50 22.30
CA ALA A 206 22.64 3.83 21.05
C ALA A 206 21.56 2.83 20.59
N LEU A 207 21.02 2.03 21.51
CA LEU A 207 19.95 1.06 21.23
C LEU A 207 18.66 1.76 20.78
N ALA A 208 18.26 2.84 21.45
CA ALA A 208 17.07 3.60 21.08
C ALA A 208 17.18 4.20 19.66
N ILE A 209 18.35 4.78 19.32
CA ILE A 209 18.61 5.31 17.98
C ILE A 209 18.66 4.20 16.92
N PHE A 210 19.22 3.04 17.26
CA PHE A 210 19.27 1.89 16.37
C PHE A 210 17.86 1.41 15.98
N ASP A 211 16.97 1.27 16.96
CA ASP A 211 15.58 0.87 16.73
C ASP A 211 14.84 1.88 15.85
N LEU A 212 15.10 3.18 16.02
CA LEU A 212 14.57 4.23 15.13
C LEU A 212 15.10 4.08 13.70
N ALA A 213 16.42 3.93 13.53
CA ALA A 213 17.05 3.78 12.22
C ALA A 213 16.52 2.55 11.47
N LYS A 214 16.42 1.41 12.17
CA LYS A 214 15.82 0.18 11.65
C LYS A 214 14.37 0.40 11.22
N THR A 215 13.58 1.09 12.05
CA THR A 215 12.17 1.37 11.77
C THR A 215 12.00 2.22 10.51
N LEU A 216 12.81 3.28 10.36
CA LEU A 216 12.79 4.14 9.16
C LEU A 216 13.10 3.35 7.89
N ILE A 217 14.10 2.45 7.94
CA ILE A 217 14.47 1.60 6.79
C ILE A 217 13.34 0.61 6.45
N GLU A 218 12.75 -0.05 7.45
CA GLU A 218 11.69 -1.03 7.22
C GLU A 218 10.42 -0.41 6.62
N GLN A 219 10.04 0.79 7.08
CA GLN A 219 8.82 1.46 6.65
C GLN A 219 8.99 2.22 5.33
N GLU A 220 9.91 3.18 5.29
CA GLU A 220 10.01 4.15 4.19
C GLU A 220 10.86 3.62 3.03
N VAL A 221 11.90 2.83 3.32
CA VAL A 221 12.85 2.33 2.31
C VAL A 221 12.40 1.00 1.70
N LEU A 222 12.16 -0.01 2.53
CA LEU A 222 11.77 -1.35 2.07
C LEU A 222 10.30 -1.42 1.62
N GLY A 223 9.49 -0.43 2.01
CA GLY A 223 8.06 -0.41 1.69
C GLY A 223 7.32 -1.61 2.25
N LYS A 224 7.74 -2.13 3.42
CA LYS A 224 6.97 -3.15 4.14
C LYS A 224 5.76 -2.48 4.79
N THR A 225 4.80 -2.05 3.98
CA THR A 225 3.46 -1.75 4.47
C THR A 225 2.88 -3.09 4.91
N LYS A 226 2.96 -3.40 6.21
CA LYS A 226 2.25 -4.56 6.75
C LYS A 226 0.77 -4.35 6.42
N LYS A 227 0.26 -5.23 5.57
CA LYS A 227 -1.12 -5.37 5.11
C LYS A 227 -2.14 -5.66 6.24
N GLU A 228 -1.79 -5.37 7.49
CA GLU A 228 -2.70 -5.42 8.63
C GLU A 228 -3.24 -4.02 8.84
N GLU A 229 -4.56 -3.85 8.87
CA GLU A 229 -5.23 -2.68 9.45
C GLU A 229 -4.65 -2.47 10.86
N GLY A 230 -3.69 -1.54 10.99
CA GLY A 230 -2.88 -1.35 12.20
C GLY A 230 -1.36 -1.38 12.00
N GLY A 231 -0.82 -1.55 10.79
CA GLY A 231 0.62 -1.55 10.53
C GLY A 231 1.35 -0.26 10.96
N ILE A 232 0.75 0.91 10.71
CA ILE A 232 1.28 2.21 11.15
C ILE A 232 1.24 2.31 12.68
N GLN A 233 0.11 1.90 13.28
CA GLN A 233 -0.09 1.93 14.73
C GLN A 233 0.92 1.04 15.46
N LYS A 234 1.11 -0.19 14.96
CA LYS A 234 2.07 -1.16 15.49
C LYS A 234 3.51 -0.65 15.45
N THR A 235 3.83 0.21 14.48
CA THR A 235 5.17 0.77 14.35
C THR A 235 5.37 1.99 15.25
N MET A 236 4.39 2.88 15.32
CA MET A 236 4.39 3.99 16.28
C MET A 236 4.47 3.48 17.73
N VAL A 237 3.73 2.42 18.07
CA VAL A 237 3.76 1.78 19.39
C VAL A 237 5.13 1.17 19.70
N ARG A 238 5.76 0.50 18.72
CA ARG A 238 7.12 -0.04 18.89
C ARG A 238 8.15 1.05 19.12
N PHE A 239 8.06 2.13 18.35
CA PHE A 239 8.94 3.29 18.49
C PHE A 239 8.75 4.01 19.83
N LEU A 240 7.51 4.30 20.22
CA LEU A 240 7.24 4.92 21.52
C LEU A 240 7.64 3.98 22.67
N GLY A 241 7.42 2.67 22.50
CA GLY A 241 7.82 1.65 23.45
C GLY A 241 9.34 1.61 23.69
N SER A 242 10.17 1.70 22.64
CA SER A 242 11.63 1.74 22.81
C SER A 242 12.09 3.01 23.52
N ILE A 243 11.49 4.17 23.24
CA ILE A 243 11.75 5.43 23.97
C ILE A 243 11.38 5.30 25.45
N ILE A 244 10.20 4.77 25.75
CA ILE A 244 9.73 4.58 27.13
C ILE A 244 10.67 3.65 27.90
N ILE A 245 11.11 2.54 27.29
CA ILE A 245 12.08 1.62 27.90
C ILE A 245 13.41 2.33 28.16
N ALA A 246 13.91 3.12 27.21
CA ALA A 246 15.15 3.87 27.38
C ALA A 246 15.05 4.88 28.54
N LEU A 247 13.98 5.69 28.58
CA LEU A 247 13.74 6.64 29.67
C LEU A 247 13.54 5.94 31.03
N ALA A 248 12.93 4.75 31.05
CA ALA A 248 12.77 3.98 32.27
C ALA A 248 14.11 3.48 32.83
N ILE A 249 15.00 2.99 31.96
CA ILE A 249 16.36 2.57 32.34
C ILE A 249 17.16 3.78 32.83
N GLU A 250 17.06 4.90 32.15
CA GLU A 250 17.74 6.14 32.54
C GLU A 250 17.25 6.68 33.89
N ALA A 251 15.93 6.62 34.14
CA ALA A 251 15.36 7.00 35.42
C ALA A 251 15.83 6.10 36.56
N LEU A 252 15.91 4.78 36.32
CA LEU A 252 16.43 3.83 37.30
C LEU A 252 17.92 4.11 37.62
N MET A 253 18.73 4.37 36.60
CA MET A 253 20.14 4.73 36.79
C MET A 253 20.30 6.04 37.57
N LEU A 254 19.46 7.04 37.29
CA LEU A 254 19.47 8.31 38.03
C LEU A 254 19.16 8.10 39.51
N VAL A 255 18.21 7.21 39.85
CA VAL A 255 17.93 6.86 41.25
C VAL A 255 19.18 6.27 41.92
N PHE A 256 19.87 5.32 41.28
CA PHE A 256 21.07 4.73 41.84
C PHE A 256 22.21 5.75 42.00
N LYS A 257 22.40 6.65 41.02
CA LYS A 257 23.41 7.71 41.08
C LYS A 257 23.14 8.66 42.25
N LEU A 258 21.88 9.05 42.44
CA LEU A 258 21.49 9.97 43.53
C LEU A 258 21.48 9.30 44.90
N ALA A 259 21.19 8.00 44.98
CA ALA A 259 21.20 7.25 46.25
C ALA A 259 22.61 7.10 46.84
N ILE A 260 23.66 7.15 46.00
CA ILE A 260 25.06 7.07 46.44
C ILE A 260 25.66 8.47 46.69
N GLY A 261 25.12 9.51 46.03
CA GLY A 261 25.60 10.88 46.11
C GLY A 261 24.75 11.78 47.00
N ASP A 262 23.92 12.63 46.38
CA ASP A 262 23.14 13.68 47.04
C ASP A 262 21.64 13.38 47.03
N PHE A 263 21.12 12.99 48.20
CA PHE A 263 19.69 12.71 48.41
C PHE A 263 18.78 13.91 48.17
N SER A 264 19.30 15.15 48.22
CA SER A 264 18.50 16.37 48.00
C SER A 264 17.87 16.41 46.60
N GLN A 265 18.53 15.81 45.61
CA GLN A 265 18.09 15.80 44.22
C GLN A 265 17.16 14.61 43.88
N MET A 266 16.87 13.72 44.83
CA MET A 266 16.06 12.51 44.60
C MET A 266 14.65 12.81 44.05
N ILE A 267 14.15 14.02 44.31
CA ILE A 267 12.86 14.49 43.79
C ILE A 267 12.81 14.55 42.25
N TYR A 268 13.93 14.86 41.58
CA TYR A 268 13.97 14.89 40.12
C TYR A 268 13.84 13.49 39.51
N ALA A 269 14.41 12.47 40.17
CA ALA A 269 14.24 11.08 39.75
C ALA A 269 12.78 10.61 39.93
N ILE A 270 12.12 11.04 41.00
CA ILE A 270 10.68 10.77 41.22
C ILE A 270 9.83 11.41 40.12
N TYR A 271 10.11 12.66 39.73
CA TYR A 271 9.41 13.31 38.62
C TYR A 271 9.63 12.60 37.29
N LEU A 272 10.84 12.13 37.01
CA LEU A 272 11.16 11.39 35.79
C LEU A 272 10.41 10.04 35.74
N ILE A 273 10.40 9.27 36.84
CA ILE A 273 9.64 8.02 36.96
C ILE A 273 8.13 8.27 36.82
N GLY A 274 7.64 9.37 37.41
CA GLY A 274 6.25 9.81 37.24
C GLY A 274 5.92 10.11 35.78
N GLY A 275 6.80 10.80 35.07
CA GLY A 275 6.67 11.07 33.64
C GLY A 275 6.65 9.81 32.78
N VAL A 276 7.56 8.86 33.03
CA VAL A 276 7.59 7.55 32.35
C VAL A 276 6.30 6.78 32.61
N SER A 277 5.79 6.79 33.84
CA SER A 277 4.52 6.14 34.20
C SER A 277 3.32 6.78 33.48
N LEU A 278 3.30 8.11 33.37
CA LEU A 278 2.27 8.82 32.60
C LEU A 278 2.33 8.47 31.10
N LEU A 279 3.53 8.38 30.52
CA LEU A 279 3.72 7.96 29.13
C LEU A 279 3.25 6.52 28.89
N LEU A 280 3.54 5.60 29.82
CA LEU A 280 3.04 4.22 29.79
C LEU A 280 1.51 4.17 29.86
N LEU A 281 0.90 4.94 30.76
CA LEU A 281 -0.56 5.05 30.86
C LEU A 281 -1.16 5.62 29.57
N GLY A 282 -0.59 6.68 29.01
CA GLY A 282 -1.02 7.27 27.75
C GLY A 282 -0.93 6.28 26.59
N LEU A 283 0.16 5.52 26.49
CA LEU A 283 0.32 4.46 25.49
C LEU A 283 -0.70 3.32 25.69
N SER A 284 -0.95 2.93 26.94
CA SER A 284 -1.95 1.90 27.29
C SER A 284 -3.37 2.32 26.89
N VAL A 285 -3.76 3.57 27.17
CA VAL A 285 -5.05 4.14 26.76
C VAL A 285 -5.15 4.20 25.24
N TYR A 286 -4.11 4.70 24.55
CA TYR A 286 -4.08 4.73 23.09
C TYR A 286 -4.30 3.35 22.47
N LEU A 287 -3.58 2.34 22.96
CA LEU A 287 -3.72 0.96 22.51
C LEU A 287 -5.12 0.40 22.77
N PHE A 288 -5.70 0.70 23.92
CA PHE A 288 -7.04 0.26 24.27
C PHE A 288 -8.10 0.89 23.34
N THR A 289 -8.04 2.20 23.09
CA THR A 289 -8.96 2.90 22.19
C THR A 289 -8.87 2.37 20.75
N VAL A 290 -7.64 2.13 20.28
CA VAL A 290 -7.40 1.57 18.94
C VAL A 290 -7.97 0.16 18.82
N LYS A 291 -7.73 -0.72 19.80
CA LYS A 291 -8.27 -2.08 19.82
C LYS A 291 -9.79 -2.10 19.87
N TYR A 292 -10.39 -1.19 20.65
CA TYR A 292 -11.85 -1.07 20.77
C TYR A 292 -12.51 -0.64 19.44
N LYS A 293 -11.88 0.28 18.70
CA LYS A 293 -12.38 0.73 17.39
C LYS A 293 -12.36 -0.38 16.33
N ASN A 294 -11.36 -1.26 16.37
CA ASN A 294 -11.25 -2.38 15.43
C ASN A 294 -12.26 -3.52 15.70
N ASN A 295 -12.82 -3.62 16.90
CA ASN A 295 -13.81 -4.66 17.25
C ASN A 295 -15.27 -4.24 16.97
N ASN A 296 -15.53 -2.98 16.63
CA ASN A 296 -16.87 -2.41 16.40
C ASN A 296 -17.13 -2.05 14.91
N ILE A 297 -16.32 -2.58 14.00
CA ILE A 297 -16.48 -2.52 12.53
C ILE A 297 -16.55 -3.97 12.04
#